data_AF-A0A1Z1W2L2-F1
#
_entry.id   AF-A0A1Z1W2L2-F1
#
_cell.length_a   1.000
_cell.length_b   1.000
_cell.length_c   1.000
_cell.angle_alpha   90.00
_cell.angle_beta   90.00
_cell.angle_gamma   90.00
#
_symmetry.space_group_name_H-M   'P 1'
#
loop_
_entity.id
_entity.type
_entity.pdbx_description
1 polymer ?
#
loop_
_entity_poly.entity_id
_entity_poly.type
_entity_poly.pdbx_seq_one_letter_code
_entity_poly.pdbx_strand_id
1 'polypeptide(L)'
;MADVCADQQCGLDTFAAGLLTDIDAVVFGMSTDWPSGPAEGRVNDLKALKRGMFNRCNLPLLRKRLLVVAASRWPQTATTPQRS
;
A
#
# COMPACT_ATOMS: atom_id res chain seq x y z
N MET A 1 -23.53 35.93 -3.64
CA MET A 1 -22.64 35.38 -2.59
C MET A 1 -23.51 34.64 -1.61
N ALA A 2 -23.88 33.40 -1.96
CA ALA A 2 -24.69 32.56 -1.09
C ALA A 2 -23.75 31.70 -0.24
N ASP A 3 -23.99 31.79 1.06
CA ASP A 3 -23.36 31.07 2.16
C ASP A 3 -23.54 29.55 2.00
N VAL A 4 -22.43 28.82 1.95
CA VAL A 4 -22.41 27.35 2.01
C VAL A 4 -21.50 26.97 3.18
N CYS A 5 -22.12 26.80 4.34
CA CYS A 5 -21.55 26.11 5.49
C CYS A 5 -22.77 25.51 6.21
N ALA A 6 -22.92 24.25 6.59
CA ALA A 6 -22.13 23.01 6.69
C ALA A 6 -23.21 21.88 6.66
N ASP A 7 -23.02 20.58 6.37
CA ASP A 7 -22.24 19.64 7.20
C ASP A 7 -22.27 18.17 6.67
N GLN A 8 -22.45 17.91 5.36
CA GLN A 8 -22.37 16.53 4.81
C GLN A 8 -21.60 16.34 3.50
N GLN A 9 -21.31 17.41 2.76
CA GLN A 9 -20.66 17.33 1.43
C GLN A 9 -19.22 17.88 1.41
N CYS A 10 -18.69 18.33 2.55
CA CYS A 10 -17.29 18.74 2.68
C CYS A 10 -16.37 17.59 2.25
N GLY A 11 -15.74 17.73 1.08
CA GLY A 11 -14.81 16.75 0.53
C GLY A 11 -15.36 15.82 -0.56
N LEU A 12 -16.66 15.87 -0.89
CA LEU A 12 -17.18 15.11 -2.03
C LEU A 12 -16.71 15.69 -3.36
N ASP A 13 -16.62 17.01 -3.48
CA ASP A 13 -16.14 17.65 -4.70
C ASP A 13 -14.67 17.32 -4.98
N THR A 14 -13.84 17.30 -3.93
CA THR A 14 -12.42 16.93 -4.05
C THR A 14 -12.24 15.43 -4.28
N PHE A 15 -13.09 14.60 -3.66
CA PHE A 15 -13.12 13.16 -3.94
C PHE A 15 -13.53 12.88 -5.39
N ALA A 16 -14.58 13.51 -5.91
CA ALA A 16 -15.02 13.36 -7.29
C ALA A 16 -13.96 13.83 -8.29
N ALA A 17 -13.30 14.96 -8.01
CA ALA A 17 -12.17 15.43 -8.81
C ALA A 17 -10.98 14.45 -8.78
N GLY A 18 -10.68 13.84 -7.62
CA GLY A 18 -9.67 12.79 -7.49
C GLY A 18 -10.04 11.54 -8.30
N LEU A 19 -11.29 11.10 -8.23
CA LEU A 19 -11.77 9.93 -8.95
C LEU A 19 -11.73 10.12 -10.47
N LEU A 20 -12.07 11.32 -10.95
CA LEU A 20 -11.95 11.68 -12.37
C LEU A 20 -10.47 11.67 -12.82
N THR A 21 -9.55 12.09 -11.95
CA THR A 21 -8.11 12.05 -12.23
C THR A 21 -7.60 10.61 -12.31
N ASP A 22 -8.12 9.73 -11.45
CA ASP A 22 -7.68 8.33 -11.32
C ASP A 22 -8.55 7.33 -12.12
N ILE A 23 -9.40 7.80 -13.05
CA ILE A 23 -10.41 6.97 -13.71
C ILE A 23 -9.80 5.75 -14.43
N ASP A 24 -8.63 5.91 -15.06
CA ASP A 24 -7.93 4.82 -15.74
C ASP A 24 -7.49 3.72 -14.76
N ALA A 25 -7.04 4.10 -13.56
CA ALA A 25 -6.65 3.15 -12.52
C ALA A 25 -7.86 2.39 -11.97
N VAL A 26 -9.02 3.05 -11.84
CA VAL A 26 -10.28 2.43 -11.42
C VAL A 26 -10.77 1.43 -12.47
N VAL A 27 -10.79 1.83 -13.74
CA VAL A 27 -11.17 0.95 -14.87
C VAL A 27 -10.23 -0.24 -14.94
N PHE A 28 -8.92 -0.03 -14.81
CA PHE A 28 -7.93 -1.11 -14.78
C PHE A 28 -8.15 -2.06 -13.60
N GLY A 29 -8.40 -1.53 -12.40
CA GLY A 29 -8.68 -2.34 -11.21
C GLY A 29 -9.96 -3.16 -11.32
N MET A 30 -10.97 -2.69 -12.07
CA MET A 30 -12.21 -3.43 -12.33
C MET A 30 -12.07 -4.45 -13.47
N SER A 31 -11.20 -4.18 -14.45
CA SER A 31 -11.05 -5.00 -15.66
C SER A 31 -10.01 -6.12 -15.52
N THR A 32 -9.20 -6.09 -14.46
CA THR A 32 -8.09 -7.02 -14.25
C THR A 32 -8.37 -7.93 -13.07
N ASP A 33 -8.05 -9.22 -13.21
CA ASP A 33 -8.15 -10.21 -12.12
C ASP A 33 -7.10 -10.04 -11.02
N TRP A 34 -6.19 -9.07 -11.17
CA TRP A 34 -5.07 -8.86 -10.27
C TRP A 34 -5.39 -7.83 -9.18
N PRO A 35 -5.44 -8.21 -7.90
CA PRO A 35 -5.73 -7.28 -6.82
C PRO A 35 -4.53 -6.38 -6.49
N SER A 36 -4.79 -5.14 -6.07
CA SER A 36 -3.77 -4.20 -5.59
C SER A 36 -3.22 -4.54 -4.19
N GLY A 37 -3.98 -5.31 -3.40
CA GLY A 37 -3.69 -5.62 -2.00
C GLY A 37 -2.26 -6.09 -1.69
N PRO A 38 -1.66 -7.03 -2.44
CA PRO A 38 -0.28 -7.47 -2.20
C PRO A 38 0.77 -6.38 -2.44
N ALA A 39 0.51 -5.42 -3.33
CA ALA A 39 1.40 -4.29 -3.56
C ALA A 39 1.25 -3.25 -2.44
N GLU A 40 0.01 -2.92 -2.07
CA GLU A 40 -0.30 -2.00 -0.98
C GLU A 40 0.23 -2.49 0.38
N GLY A 41 0.10 -3.79 0.66
CA GLY A 41 0.64 -4.42 1.86
C GLY A 41 2.15 -4.26 1.96
N ARG A 42 2.89 -4.48 0.86
CA ARG A 42 4.35 -4.27 0.80
C ARG A 42 4.72 -2.81 1.04
N VAL A 43 3.94 -1.87 0.50
CA VAL A 43 4.14 -0.43 0.74
C VAL A 43 3.85 -0.08 2.20
N ASN A 44 2.83 -0.68 2.80
CA ASN A 44 2.50 -0.48 4.21
C ASN A 44 3.60 -1.01 5.14
N ASP A 45 4.14 -2.20 4.87
CA ASP A 45 5.27 -2.76 5.62
C ASP A 45 6.51 -1.84 5.55
N LEU A 46 6.83 -1.34 4.36
CA LEU A 46 7.91 -0.37 4.17
C LEU A 46 7.66 0.92 4.97
N LYS A 47 6.44 1.44 4.93
CA LYS A 47 6.01 2.63 5.69
C LYS A 47 6.10 2.40 7.21
N ALA A 48 5.71 1.22 7.68
CA ALA A 48 5.79 0.84 9.08
C ALA A 48 7.25 0.72 9.54
N LEU A 49 8.10 0.07 8.74
CA LEU A 49 9.52 -0.07 9.01
C LEU A 49 10.21 1.31 9.11
N LYS A 50 9.95 2.20 8.16
CA LYS A 50 10.49 3.57 8.18
C LYS A 50 10.03 4.35 9.42
N ARG A 51 8.75 4.23 9.80
CA ARG A 51 8.19 4.87 11.01
C ARG A 51 8.80 4.31 12.30
N GLY A 52 8.99 2.99 12.41
CA GLY A 52 9.66 2.35 13.54
C GLY A 52 11.12 2.76 13.70
N MET A 53 11.72 3.32 12.65
CA MET A 53 13.07 3.90 12.68
C MET A 53 13.05 5.40 13.00
N PHE A 54 11.92 5.94 13.47
CA PHE A 54 11.71 7.36 13.75
C PHE A 54 12.06 8.25 12.54
N ASN A 55 11.85 7.74 11.33
CA ASN A 55 12.28 8.38 10.07
C ASN A 55 13.79 8.69 9.97
N ARG A 56 14.63 8.11 10.85
CA ARG A 56 16.09 8.34 10.86
C ARG A 56 16.87 7.43 9.89
N CYS A 57 16.16 6.75 8.99
CA CYS A 57 16.76 5.84 8.03
C CYS A 57 16.81 6.47 6.63
N ASN A 58 18.02 6.53 6.07
CA ASN A 58 18.22 6.80 4.65
C ASN A 58 17.85 5.56 3.79
N LEU A 59 17.65 5.78 2.49
CA LEU A 59 17.24 4.72 1.54
C LEU A 59 18.12 3.45 1.61
N PRO A 60 19.46 3.53 1.71
CA PRO A 60 20.31 2.33 1.79
C PRO A 60 20.03 1.49 3.05
N LEU A 61 19.85 2.13 4.21
CA LEU A 61 19.57 1.44 5.46
C LEU A 61 18.16 0.83 5.46
N LEU A 62 17.18 1.57 4.92
CA LEU A 62 15.80 1.10 4.80
C LEU A 62 15.71 -0.13 3.88
N ARG A 63 16.44 -0.13 2.75
CA ARG A 63 16.51 -1.27 1.83
C ARG A 63 17.09 -2.51 2.50
N LYS A 64 18.20 -2.39 3.21
CA LYS A 64 18.83 -3.51 3.94
C LYS A 64 17.86 -4.13 4.95
N ARG A 65 17.16 -3.30 5.74
CA ARG A 65 16.19 -3.80 6.71
C ARG A 65 14.95 -4.42 6.06
N LEU A 66 14.46 -3.82 4.97
CA LEU A 66 13.32 -4.38 4.24
C LEU A 66 13.63 -5.79 3.73
N LEU A 67 14.83 -6.03 3.19
CA LEU A 67 15.25 -7.36 2.72
C LEU A 67 15.27 -8.38 3.85
N VAL A 68 15.76 -8.01 5.04
CA VAL A 68 15.76 -8.91 6.22
C VAL A 68 14.32 -9.23 6.64
N VAL A 69 13.45 -8.23 6.71
CA VAL A 69 12.04 -8.42 7.08
C VAL A 69 11.31 -9.27 6.03
N ALA A 70 11.53 -9.02 4.74
CA ALA A 70 10.95 -9.82 3.67
C ALA A 70 11.43 -11.27 3.72
N ALA A 71 12.72 -11.52 3.96
CA ALA A 71 13.27 -12.86 4.10
C ALA A 71 12.67 -13.61 5.31
N SER A 72 12.42 -12.92 6.43
CA SER A 72 11.76 -13.52 7.60
C SER A 72 10.28 -13.85 7.39
N ARG A 73 9.64 -13.20 6.42
CA ARG A 73 8.20 -13.37 6.10
C ARG A 73 7.95 -14.37 4.99
N TRP A 74 8.98 -14.75 4.22
CA TRP A 74 8.82 -15.80 3.23
C TRP A 74 8.36 -17.07 3.96
N PRO A 75 7.21 -17.66 3.62
CA PRO A 75 6.81 -18.90 4.22
C PRO A 75 7.91 -19.90 3.91
N GLN A 76 8.58 -20.41 4.95
CA GLN A 76 9.39 -21.60 4.82
C GLN A 76 8.40 -22.71 4.49
N THR A 77 8.01 -22.85 3.22
CA THR A 77 7.39 -24.05 2.70
C THR A 77 8.47 -25.09 2.84
N ALA A 78 8.54 -25.70 4.01
CA ALA A 78 9.42 -26.81 4.29
C ALA A 78 9.02 -27.90 3.29
N THR A 79 9.75 -27.95 2.19
CA THR A 79 9.92 -29.15 1.39
C THR A 79 10.54 -30.16 2.33
N THR A 80 9.70 -30.83 3.11
CA THR A 80 10.03 -32.09 3.73
C THR A 80 9.94 -33.11 2.60
N PRO A 81 11.06 -33.67 2.10
CA PRO A 81 10.95 -34.87 1.28
C PRO A 81 10.42 -35.97 2.20
N GLN A 82 9.13 -36.31 2.06
CA GLN A 82 8.60 -37.54 2.61
C GLN A 82 9.35 -38.68 1.91
N ARG A 83 10.38 -39.19 2.59
CA ARG A 83 11.16 -40.34 2.16
C ARG A 83 10.37 -41.58 2.58
N SER A 84 9.86 -42.31 1.59
CA SER A 84 9.34 -43.68 1.71
C SER A 84 10.45 -44.68 1.99
#